data_AF-A0A1E4L381-F1
#
_entry.id   AF-A0A1E4L381-F1
#
_cell.length_a   1.000
_cell.length_b   1.000
_cell.length_c   1.000
_cell.angle_alpha   90.00
_cell.angle_beta   90.00
_cell.angle_gamma   90.00
#
_symmetry.space_group_name_H-M   'P 1'
#
loop_
_entity.id
_entity.type
_entity.pdbx_description
1 polymer ?
#
loop_
_entity_poly.entity_id
_entity_poly.type
_entity_poly.pdbx_seq_one_letter_code
_entity_poly.pdbx_strand_id
1 'polypeptide(L)'
;MSLKGSLNRLEQLPPADKKLPAATTPVAIRASAALFERGGGIASPLVETAYASRSWHPAQTLTSTDGVFTFSVRFIKTLGMTDANGAGVALEFKDKP
;
A
#
# COMPACT_ATOMS: atom_id res chain seq x y z
N MET A 1 -6.58 39.85 -56.82
CA MET A 1 -6.31 39.18 -55.53
C MET A 1 -6.49 37.69 -55.75
N SER A 2 -5.41 36.91 -55.71
CA SER A 2 -5.34 35.56 -56.27
C SER A 2 -5.86 34.50 -55.28
N LEU A 3 -7.07 33.98 -55.51
CA LEU A 3 -7.63 32.85 -54.75
C LEU A 3 -7.11 31.49 -55.26
N LYS A 4 -5.80 31.36 -55.46
CA LYS A 4 -5.17 30.10 -55.93
C LYS A 4 -5.00 29.04 -54.83
N GLY A 5 -5.61 29.21 -53.67
CA GLY A 5 -5.33 28.40 -52.47
C GLY A 5 -6.43 27.43 -52.01
N SER A 6 -7.64 27.44 -52.59
CA SER A 6 -8.78 26.72 -51.98
C SER A 6 -9.36 25.56 -52.78
N LEU A 7 -8.93 25.32 -54.02
CA LEU A 7 -9.55 24.27 -54.84
C LEU A 7 -8.99 22.86 -54.57
N ASN A 8 -7.70 22.73 -54.23
CA ASN A 8 -7.10 21.42 -53.99
C ASN A 8 -7.50 20.78 -52.64
N ARG A 9 -8.04 21.57 -51.70
CA ARG A 9 -8.44 21.07 -50.38
C ARG A 9 -9.78 20.31 -50.42
N LEU A 10 -10.62 20.57 -51.42
CA LEU A 10 -11.96 19.97 -51.53
C LEU A 10 -11.97 18.62 -52.25
N GLU A 11 -10.96 18.33 -53.09
CA GLU A 11 -10.83 17.01 -53.74
C GLU A 11 -10.08 16.00 -52.89
N GLN A 12 -9.40 16.47 -51.84
CA GLN A 12 -8.70 15.61 -50.92
C GLN A 12 -9.73 14.98 -49.99
N LEU A 13 -10.20 13.78 -50.36
CA LEU A 13 -11.04 12.94 -49.51
C LEU A 13 -10.46 12.96 -48.09
N PRO A 14 -11.28 13.22 -47.05
CA PRO A 14 -10.79 13.20 -45.69
C PRO A 14 -10.04 11.87 -45.47
N PRO A 15 -8.87 11.90 -44.82
CA PRO A 15 -8.10 10.69 -44.59
C PRO A 15 -9.02 9.66 -43.94
N ALA A 16 -9.14 8.50 -44.58
CA ALA A 16 -10.09 7.48 -44.16
C ALA A 16 -9.91 7.19 -42.66
N ASP A 17 -11.01 7.21 -41.91
CA ASP A 17 -10.98 6.97 -40.48
C ASP A 17 -10.29 5.64 -40.21
N LYS A 18 -9.11 5.71 -39.59
CA LYS A 18 -8.34 4.53 -39.26
C LYS A 18 -9.12 3.78 -38.19
N LYS A 19 -9.81 2.70 -38.59
CA LYS A 19 -10.57 1.89 -37.65
C LYS A 19 -9.63 1.40 -36.56
N LEU A 20 -9.93 1.81 -35.33
CA LEU A 20 -9.28 1.24 -34.17
C LEU A 20 -9.61 -0.27 -34.15
N PRO A 21 -8.65 -1.12 -33.78
CA PRO A 21 -8.92 -2.53 -33.63
C PRO A 21 -10.08 -2.72 -32.65
N ALA A 22 -10.96 -3.69 -32.93
CA ALA A 22 -12.05 -4.01 -32.04
C ALA A 22 -11.49 -4.33 -30.64
N ALA A 23 -12.03 -3.69 -29.60
CA ALA A 23 -11.63 -3.96 -28.24
C ALA A 23 -11.95 -5.42 -27.92
N THR A 24 -10.92 -6.21 -27.60
CA THR A 24 -11.12 -7.55 -27.09
C THR A 24 -11.73 -7.44 -25.70
N THR A 25 -12.95 -7.95 -25.52
CA THR A 25 -13.54 -8.07 -24.18
C THR A 25 -12.65 -9.02 -23.38
N PRO A 26 -12.03 -8.58 -22.28
CA PRO A 26 -11.25 -9.47 -21.44
C PRO A 26 -12.18 -10.56 -20.90
N VAL A 27 -11.69 -11.80 -20.86
CA VAL A 27 -12.39 -12.88 -20.16
C VAL A 27 -12.58 -12.42 -18.72
N ALA A 28 -13.80 -12.54 -18.19
CA ALA A 28 -14.08 -12.22 -16.81
C ALA A 28 -13.15 -13.07 -15.91
N ILE A 29 -12.19 -12.42 -15.28
CA ILE A 29 -11.38 -13.04 -14.24
C ILE A 29 -12.35 -13.19 -13.07
N ARG A 30 -12.56 -14.42 -12.61
CA ARG A 30 -13.29 -14.59 -11.35
C ARG A 30 -12.49 -13.84 -10.30
N ALA A 31 -13.14 -12.94 -9.57
CA ALA A 31 -12.58 -12.53 -8.30
C ALA A 31 -12.22 -13.82 -7.57
N SER A 32 -10.98 -13.95 -7.10
CA SER A 32 -10.73 -14.94 -6.08
C SER A 32 -11.75 -14.60 -4.99
N ALA A 33 -12.74 -15.48 -4.79
CA ALA A 33 -13.33 -15.58 -3.46
C ALA A 33 -12.13 -15.53 -2.52
N ALA A 34 -12.16 -14.68 -1.47
CA ALA A 34 -11.03 -14.51 -0.57
C ALA A 34 -10.59 -15.89 -0.08
N LEU A 35 -9.70 -16.49 -0.85
CA LEU A 35 -9.04 -17.69 -0.51
C LEU A 35 -8.07 -17.13 0.49
N PHE A 36 -8.12 -17.65 1.70
CA PHE A 36 -6.96 -17.71 2.58
C PHE A 36 -5.86 -18.55 1.90
N GLU A 37 -5.59 -18.32 0.62
CA GLU A 37 -4.40 -18.73 -0.08
C GLU A 37 -3.28 -18.06 0.67
N ARG A 38 -2.51 -18.93 1.32
CA ARG A 38 -1.34 -18.67 2.14
C ARG A 38 -0.23 -18.13 1.22
N GLY A 39 -0.49 -16.98 0.61
CA GLY A 39 0.32 -16.34 -0.41
C GLY A 39 1.52 -15.65 0.21
N GLY A 40 2.58 -16.43 0.43
CA GLY A 40 3.91 -16.12 -0.09
C GLY A 40 4.62 -14.84 0.37
N GLY A 41 4.33 -14.30 1.55
CA GLY A 41 5.34 -13.58 2.32
C GLY A 41 5.96 -14.56 3.30
N ILE A 42 7.28 -14.67 3.39
CA ILE A 42 7.99 -15.69 4.19
C ILE A 42 7.55 -15.70 5.68
N ALA A 43 6.86 -14.64 6.15
CA ALA A 43 6.22 -14.57 7.47
C ALA A 43 4.93 -13.70 7.52
N SER A 44 4.17 -13.55 6.41
CA SER A 44 2.94 -12.70 6.41
C SER A 44 1.65 -13.53 6.38
N PRO A 45 0.58 -13.14 7.11
CA PRO A 45 0.48 -11.98 8.00
C PRO A 45 0.99 -12.26 9.43
N LEU A 46 1.61 -11.25 10.06
CA LEU A 46 1.95 -11.29 11.49
C LEU A 46 0.77 -10.76 12.30
N VAL A 47 0.27 -11.58 13.22
CA VAL A 47 -0.82 -11.25 14.13
C VAL A 47 -0.27 -11.19 15.55
N GLU A 48 -0.61 -10.13 16.28
CA GLU A 48 -0.23 -10.03 17.69
C GLU A 48 -0.95 -11.10 18.53
N THR A 49 -0.19 -11.84 19.34
CA THR A 49 -0.74 -12.96 20.11
C THR A 49 -1.61 -12.48 21.27
N ALA A 50 -1.15 -11.48 22.03
CA ALA A 50 -1.90 -10.92 23.15
C ALA A 50 -1.37 -9.54 23.55
N TYR A 51 -2.25 -8.56 23.73
CA TYR A 51 -1.86 -7.23 24.23
C TYR A 51 -1.15 -7.31 25.60
N ALA A 52 -1.59 -8.22 26.46
CA ALA A 52 -1.07 -8.38 27.81
C ALA A 52 0.36 -8.94 27.87
N SER A 53 0.88 -9.54 26.80
CA SER A 53 2.24 -10.10 26.77
C SER A 53 3.33 -9.08 26.41
N ARG A 54 2.95 -7.83 26.12
CA ARG A 54 3.90 -6.75 25.85
C ARG A 54 4.76 -6.45 27.07
N SER A 55 6.07 -6.38 26.86
CA SER A 55 6.99 -5.84 27.86
C SER A 55 7.29 -4.37 27.54
N TRP A 56 7.69 -3.61 28.55
CA TRP A 56 7.90 -2.16 28.44
C TRP A 56 9.25 -1.76 29.01
N HIS A 57 9.87 -0.76 28.39
CA HIS A 57 11.01 -0.06 28.97
C HIS A 57 10.59 0.74 30.22
N PRO A 58 11.54 1.19 31.05
CA PRO A 58 11.25 2.12 32.14
C PRO A 58 10.50 3.36 31.65
N ALA A 59 9.71 3.97 32.53
CA ALA A 59 8.99 5.19 32.16
C ALA A 59 9.99 6.32 31.89
N GLN A 60 9.77 7.04 30.80
CA GLN A 60 10.52 8.24 30.44
C GLN A 60 9.61 9.45 30.52
N THR A 61 10.20 10.58 30.91
CA THR A 61 9.51 11.87 30.96
C THR A 61 9.81 12.63 29.68
N LEU A 62 8.78 12.89 28.87
CA LEU A 62 8.88 13.63 27.62
C LEU A 62 8.24 15.00 27.79
N THR A 63 9.02 16.03 27.60
CA THR A 63 8.52 17.41 27.53
C THR A 63 8.27 17.78 26.07
N SER A 64 7.12 18.38 25.79
CA SER A 64 6.83 18.93 24.48
C SER A 64 7.86 19.98 24.08
N THR A 65 8.04 20.21 22.78
CA THR A 65 9.04 21.16 22.27
C THR A 65 8.76 22.60 22.71
N ASP A 66 7.50 22.94 22.96
CA ASP A 66 7.09 24.24 23.51
C ASP A 66 7.20 24.33 25.04
N GLY A 67 7.56 23.24 25.73
CA GLY A 67 7.75 23.19 27.18
C GLY A 67 6.47 23.14 28.01
N VAL A 68 5.29 23.18 27.38
CA VAL A 68 4.01 23.35 28.10
C VAL A 68 3.51 22.03 28.70
N PHE A 69 3.76 20.91 28.03
CA PHE A 69 3.25 19.61 28.43
C PHE A 69 4.39 18.64 28.74
N THR A 70 4.21 17.88 29.81
CA THR A 70 5.11 16.82 30.20
C THR A 70 4.33 15.51 30.35
N PHE A 71 4.80 14.46 29.69
CA PHE A 71 4.16 13.15 29.65
C PHE A 71 5.08 12.11 30.26
N SER A 72 4.55 11.25 31.13
CA SER A 72 5.24 10.01 31.54
C SER A 72 4.81 8.89 30.59
N VAL A 73 5.75 8.40 29.78
CA VAL A 73 5.48 7.43 28.72
C VAL A 73 6.33 6.19 28.95
N ARG A 74 5.70 5.01 28.82
CA ARG A 74 6.40 3.72 28.76
C ARG A 74 6.39 3.25 27.31
N PHE A 75 7.57 3.02 26.75
CA PHE A 75 7.70 2.49 25.39
C PHE A 75 7.69 0.96 25.39
N ILE A 76 7.14 0.36 24.34
CA ILE A 76 7.13 -1.10 24.18
C ILE A 76 8.58 -1.56 24.00
N LYS A 77 8.97 -2.57 24.78
CA LYS A 77 10.27 -3.23 24.69
C LYS A 77 10.19 -4.49 23.83
N THR A 78 9.17 -5.32 24.05
CA THR A 78 8.98 -6.57 23.31
C THR A 78 7.52 -6.75 22.94
N LEU A 79 7.29 -7.20 21.70
CA LEU A 79 5.98 -7.56 21.18
C LEU A 79 6.03 -8.98 20.57
N GLY A 80 5.19 -9.87 21.07
CA GLY A 80 5.03 -11.22 20.54
C GLY A 80 3.99 -11.29 19.43
N MET A 81 4.33 -11.93 18.33
CA MET A 81 3.48 -12.11 17.16
C MET A 81 3.51 -13.57 16.70
N THR A 82 2.51 -13.94 15.90
CA THR A 82 2.39 -15.24 15.25
C THR A 82 2.23 -15.02 13.75
N ASP A 83 2.96 -15.77 12.94
CA ASP A 83 2.82 -15.71 11.48
C ASP A 83 1.66 -16.58 10.97
N ALA A 84 1.44 -16.56 9.64
CA ALA A 84 0.44 -17.38 8.97
C ALA A 84 0.61 -18.89 9.20
N ASN A 85 1.84 -19.33 9.50
CA ASN A 85 2.23 -20.72 9.69
C ASN A 85 2.12 -21.16 11.16
N GLY A 86 1.80 -20.25 12.09
CA GLY A 86 1.75 -20.52 13.51
C GLY A 86 3.11 -20.37 14.22
N ALA A 87 4.15 -19.91 13.51
CA ALA A 87 5.45 -19.66 14.10
C ALA A 87 5.43 -18.37 14.93
N GLY A 88 6.03 -18.43 16.12
CA GLY A 88 6.20 -17.28 17.00
C GLY A 88 7.33 -16.37 16.53
N VAL A 89 7.07 -15.06 16.53
CA VAL A 89 8.03 -14.02 16.21
C VAL A 89 8.04 -13.01 17.35
N ALA A 90 9.23 -12.61 17.81
CA ALA A 90 9.38 -11.54 18.80
C ALA A 90 9.99 -10.30 18.12
N LEU A 91 9.32 -9.16 18.25
CA LEU A 91 9.87 -7.86 17.90
C LEU A 91 10.48 -7.24 19.15
N GLU A 92 11.80 -7.04 19.15
CA GLU A 92 12.53 -6.40 20.24
C GLU A 92 12.92 -4.98 19.82
N PHE A 93 12.40 -4.01 20.56
CA PHE A 93 12.67 -2.59 20.33
C PHE A 93 13.75 -2.11 21.27
N LYS A 94 14.77 -1.45 20.71
CA LYS A 94 15.76 -0.76 21.52
C LYS A 94 15.11 0.39 22.29
N ASP A 95 15.62 0.64 23.48
CA ASP A 95 15.22 1.81 24.23
C ASP A 95 15.64 3.07 23.48
N LYS A 96 14.83 4.13 23.60
CA LYS A 96 15.18 5.43 23.06
C LYS A 96 16.17 6.08 24.04
N PRO A 97 17.38 6.46 23.61
CA PRO A 97 18.29 7.21 24.46
C PRO A 97 17.73 8.59 24.83
#